data_AF-A0A4Y9YNK9-F1
#
_entry.id   AF-A0A4Y9YNK9-F1
#
_cell.length_a   1.000
_cell.length_b   1.000
_cell.length_c   1.000
_cell.angle_alpha   90.00
_cell.angle_beta   90.00
_cell.angle_gamma   90.00
#
_symmetry.space_group_name_H-M   'P 1'
#
loop_
_entity.id
_entity.type
_entity.pdbx_description
1 polymer ?
#
loop_
_entity_poly.entity_id
_entity_poly.type
_entity_poly.pdbx_seq_one_letter_code
_entity_poly.pdbx_strand_id
1 'polypeptide(L)'
;MVLALEVWRETRRKVQFLVAAKSMKQRVIGFFARMVSSMVRAADEAKPGTGYVSLSEHDPCIVVGHSTQFTKELGPRMQIMLPKSVNAPLAEVLEVISDTELKLKKEFGGDGGKGTLKIRQKVLELQAQSEPGLEFKKIPHLDQQDMYHHVYQCLTEGGCIGIFPEGGSHDRADLLPLKAGVSLMALGAMANNPSLKVQIVPVGMSYFHPHRFRSRVVVEFGTAFDVPQELVALYRQGGTEKRQAVGQLLNLIYDALKIVTVRAPDYDTLMLCQAARRLYDIPGQHTSLGQVVELNRRFLEGYLHFKDEPKVKKLRDDVLKYNRMVRYLGLRDHQVPRAQKASWKTLGLLIYRLGLLQFWSVLALPGVVLNAPIFLAASAMSRKKAKEALAGSVVKISGRDVVATWKILISLGLTPVLYGFYAFIATMAAIKYGAPFKWQICTPVLVMLALPLVAYAALKFGEAGVDVMK
;
A
#
# COMPACT_ATOMS: atom_id res chain seq x y z
N MET A 1 -8.16 -3.90 0.24
CA MET A 1 -9.54 -4.42 0.49
C MET A 1 -10.61 -3.45 0.00
N VAL A 2 -10.61 -2.16 0.36
CA VAL A 2 -11.57 -1.16 -0.15
C VAL A 2 -11.63 -1.14 -1.69
N LEU A 3 -10.47 -1.05 -2.34
CA LEU A 3 -10.36 -1.10 -3.80
C LEU A 3 -10.98 -2.36 -4.41
N ALA A 4 -10.67 -3.54 -3.86
CA ALA A 4 -11.18 -4.81 -4.36
C ALA A 4 -12.71 -4.92 -4.23
N LEU A 5 -13.26 -4.38 -3.13
CA LEU A 5 -14.70 -4.38 -2.88
C LEU A 5 -15.44 -3.47 -3.87
N GLU A 6 -14.89 -2.29 -4.15
CA GLU A 6 -15.49 -1.36 -5.11
C GLU A 6 -15.44 -1.92 -6.53
N VAL A 7 -14.30 -2.49 -6.94
CA VAL A 7 -14.19 -3.19 -8.23
C VAL A 7 -15.19 -4.34 -8.33
N TRP A 8 -15.34 -5.15 -7.27
CA TRP A 8 -16.33 -6.24 -7.26
C TRP A 8 -17.77 -5.73 -7.38
N ARG A 9 -18.11 -4.63 -6.71
CA ARG A 9 -19.46 -4.04 -6.76
C ARG A 9 -19.83 -3.59 -8.17
N GLU A 10 -18.92 -2.91 -8.85
CA GLU A 10 -19.16 -2.34 -10.17
C GLU A 10 -19.00 -3.35 -11.31
N THR A 11 -18.02 -4.26 -11.21
CA THR A 11 -17.64 -5.13 -12.35
C THR A 11 -17.92 -6.61 -12.14
N ARG A 12 -18.22 -7.03 -10.90
CA ARG A 12 -18.29 -8.46 -10.50
C ARG A 12 -17.01 -9.26 -10.80
N ARG A 13 -15.88 -8.59 -11.03
CA ARG A 13 -14.56 -9.23 -11.19
C ARG A 13 -13.82 -9.25 -9.86
N LYS A 14 -13.21 -10.40 -9.53
CA LYS A 14 -12.34 -10.53 -8.35
C LYS A 14 -10.97 -9.98 -8.69
N VAL A 15 -10.43 -9.11 -7.84
CA VAL A 15 -9.07 -8.57 -7.98
C VAL A 15 -8.09 -9.46 -7.24
N GLN A 16 -7.18 -10.09 -7.97
CA GLN A 16 -6.08 -10.87 -7.40
C GLN A 16 -4.85 -9.98 -7.24
N PHE A 17 -4.39 -9.79 -6.00
CA PHE A 17 -3.23 -8.92 -5.74
C PHE A 17 -1.92 -9.70 -5.76
N LEU A 18 -0.88 -9.11 -6.34
CA LEU A 18 0.49 -9.61 -6.20
C LEU A 18 1.07 -9.24 -4.83
N VAL A 19 1.36 -10.24 -4.01
CA VAL A 19 1.86 -10.09 -2.64
C VAL A 19 3.25 -10.69 -2.49
N ALA A 20 4.15 -9.95 -1.85
CA ALA A 20 5.52 -10.38 -1.58
C ALA A 20 5.57 -11.72 -0.80
N ALA A 21 6.42 -12.66 -1.23
CA ALA A 21 6.60 -13.96 -0.60
C ALA A 21 6.89 -13.87 0.90
N LYS A 22 7.70 -12.88 1.32
CA LYS A 22 7.97 -12.59 2.73
C LYS A 22 6.69 -12.30 3.53
N SER A 23 5.73 -11.58 2.94
CA SER A 23 4.44 -11.29 3.57
C SER A 23 3.55 -12.53 3.62
N MET A 24 3.61 -13.40 2.61
CA MET A 24 2.87 -14.67 2.57
C MET A 24 3.34 -15.67 3.63
N LYS A 25 4.63 -15.64 4.01
CA LYS A 25 5.19 -16.46 5.10
C LYS A 25 4.72 -16.03 6.50
N GLN A 26 4.22 -14.80 6.67
CA GLN A 26 3.72 -14.35 7.97
C GLN A 26 2.35 -14.99 8.26
N ARG A 27 2.20 -15.60 9.44
CA ARG A 27 0.99 -16.38 9.80
C ARG A 27 -0.33 -15.64 9.52
N VAL A 28 -0.45 -14.43 10.05
CA VAL A 28 -1.71 -13.67 9.95
C VAL A 28 -1.86 -13.00 8.58
N ILE A 29 -0.81 -12.33 8.08
CA ILE A 29 -0.87 -11.64 6.78
C ILE A 29 -1.07 -12.64 5.64
N GLY A 30 -0.34 -13.76 5.65
CA GLY A 30 -0.47 -14.83 4.67
C GLY A 30 -1.79 -15.57 4.73
N PHE A 31 -2.43 -15.67 5.90
CA PHE A 31 -3.79 -16.20 6.02
C PHE A 31 -4.79 -15.31 5.27
N PHE A 32 -4.83 -14.01 5.57
CA PHE A 32 -5.75 -13.08 4.91
C PHE A 32 -5.43 -12.90 3.41
N ALA A 33 -4.16 -12.89 3.01
CA ALA A 33 -3.78 -12.82 1.60
C ALA A 33 -4.28 -14.03 0.80
N ARG A 34 -4.22 -15.24 1.38
CA ARG A 34 -4.79 -16.45 0.76
C ARG A 34 -6.31 -16.39 0.63
N MET A 35 -7.02 -15.81 1.61
CA MET A 35 -8.48 -15.65 1.54
C MET A 35 -8.94 -14.75 0.38
N VAL A 36 -8.13 -13.79 -0.05
CA VAL A 36 -8.46 -12.88 -1.16
C VAL A 36 -7.83 -13.33 -2.48
N SER A 37 -7.39 -14.59 -2.57
CA SER A 37 -6.75 -15.18 -3.76
C SER A 37 -5.57 -14.36 -4.27
N SER A 38 -4.70 -13.89 -3.36
CA SER A 38 -3.47 -13.20 -3.74
C SER A 38 -2.46 -14.14 -4.40
N MET A 39 -1.83 -13.63 -5.45
CA MET A 39 -0.73 -14.29 -6.14
C MET A 39 0.58 -13.98 -5.43
N VAL A 40 1.45 -14.97 -5.31
CA VAL A 40 2.76 -14.79 -4.68
C VAL A 40 3.70 -14.16 -5.70
N ARG A 41 4.09 -12.92 -5.43
CA ARG A 41 5.24 -12.31 -6.06
C ARG A 41 6.46 -12.64 -5.22
N ALA A 42 7.52 -13.06 -5.88
CA ALA A 42 8.76 -13.25 -5.18
C ALA A 42 9.33 -11.93 -4.65
N ALA A 43 9.72 -11.95 -3.38
CA ALA A 43 10.29 -10.78 -2.72
C ALA A 43 11.80 -10.81 -2.89
N ASP A 44 12.41 -9.65 -3.08
CA ASP A 44 13.85 -9.45 -2.96
C ASP A 44 14.24 -9.69 -1.48
N GLU A 45 14.33 -10.95 -1.06
CA GLU A 45 14.81 -11.34 0.26
C GLU A 45 16.33 -11.13 0.29
N ALA A 46 16.74 -9.90 0.55
CA ALA A 46 18.12 -9.58 0.89
C ALA A 46 18.45 -10.24 2.24
N LYS A 47 19.22 -11.32 2.21
CA LYS A 47 19.76 -11.99 3.39
C LYS A 47 21.18 -11.47 3.64
N PRO A 48 21.62 -11.32 4.91
CA PRO A 48 23.03 -11.04 5.17
C PRO A 48 23.89 -12.15 4.58
N GLY A 49 24.96 -11.76 3.90
CA GLY A 49 26.03 -12.66 3.49
C GLY A 49 26.98 -12.92 4.66
N THR A 50 27.71 -14.03 4.60
CA THR A 50 28.76 -14.33 5.58
C THR A 50 30.06 -13.65 5.16
N GLY A 51 30.68 -12.91 6.08
CA GLY A 51 31.96 -12.23 5.85
C GLY A 51 31.82 -10.80 5.32
N TYR A 52 32.94 -10.26 4.84
CA TYR A 52 33.06 -8.88 4.33
C TYR A 52 33.51 -8.88 2.88
N VAL A 53 33.26 -7.79 2.16
CA VAL A 53 33.65 -7.63 0.77
C VAL A 53 34.39 -6.32 0.51
N SER A 54 35.38 -6.38 -0.37
CA SER A 54 36.10 -5.25 -0.94
C SER A 54 36.12 -5.37 -2.47
N LEU A 55 36.50 -4.30 -3.15
CA LEU A 55 36.71 -4.33 -4.60
C LEU A 55 38.17 -4.60 -4.90
N SER A 56 38.44 -5.35 -5.97
CA SER A 56 39.80 -5.51 -6.47
C SER A 56 40.37 -4.16 -6.92
N GLU A 57 41.68 -3.97 -6.74
CA GLU A 57 42.39 -2.76 -7.17
C GLU A 57 42.48 -2.70 -8.71
N HIS A 58 42.65 -3.86 -9.35
CA HIS A 58 42.92 -4.00 -10.78
C HIS A 58 41.65 -4.07 -11.65
N ASP A 59 40.56 -4.66 -11.14
CA ASP A 59 39.31 -4.80 -11.89
C ASP A 59 38.10 -4.34 -11.05
N PRO A 60 37.36 -3.30 -11.47
CA PRO A 60 36.18 -2.81 -10.75
C PRO A 60 35.00 -3.79 -10.73
N CYS A 61 35.00 -4.83 -11.58
CA CYS A 61 33.97 -5.86 -11.62
C CYS A 61 34.32 -7.08 -10.74
N ILE A 62 35.52 -7.15 -10.16
CA ILE A 62 35.90 -8.25 -9.26
C ILE A 62 35.69 -7.82 -7.80
N VAL A 63 34.92 -8.63 -7.08
CA VAL A 63 34.70 -8.45 -5.64
C VAL A 63 35.52 -9.50 -4.89
N VAL A 64 36.32 -9.02 -3.94
CA VAL A 64 37.18 -9.82 -3.07
C VAL A 64 36.48 -9.96 -1.72
N GLY A 65 36.32 -11.20 -1.27
CA GLY A 65 35.67 -11.57 -0.03
C GLY A 65 36.67 -11.90 1.08
N HIS A 66 36.39 -11.42 2.29
CA HIS A 66 37.14 -11.68 3.52
C HIS A 66 36.29 -12.53 4.47
N SER A 67 36.74 -13.74 4.77
CA SER A 67 35.97 -14.74 5.55
C SER A 67 34.60 -15.08 4.93
N THR A 68 34.54 -15.14 3.60
CA THR A 68 33.33 -15.41 2.82
C THR A 68 33.24 -16.88 2.38
N GLN A 69 32.03 -17.32 2.03
CA GLN A 69 31.76 -18.65 1.45
C GLN A 69 30.94 -18.49 0.16
N PHE A 70 31.47 -17.79 -0.84
CA PHE A 70 30.69 -17.42 -2.02
C PHE A 70 30.15 -18.63 -2.80
N THR A 71 30.86 -19.76 -2.86
CA THR A 71 30.40 -20.94 -3.63
C THR A 71 29.13 -21.57 -3.05
N LYS A 72 28.92 -21.45 -1.73
CA LYS A 72 27.71 -21.95 -1.04
C LYS A 72 26.59 -20.91 -1.00
N GLU A 73 26.96 -19.63 -0.95
CA GLU A 73 26.01 -18.55 -0.65
C GLU A 73 25.50 -17.81 -1.88
N LEU A 74 26.26 -17.81 -2.96
CA LEU A 74 25.98 -17.07 -4.17
C LEU A 74 26.08 -17.99 -5.39
N GLY A 75 25.34 -17.64 -6.43
CA GLY A 75 25.40 -18.33 -7.71
C GLY A 75 25.26 -17.35 -8.88
N PRO A 76 25.47 -17.82 -10.12
CA PRO A 76 25.26 -17.02 -11.31
C PRO A 76 23.86 -16.38 -11.32
N ARG A 77 23.76 -15.12 -11.76
CA ARG A 77 22.54 -14.29 -11.79
C ARG A 77 21.97 -13.85 -10.44
N MET A 78 22.57 -14.24 -9.31
CA MET A 78 22.25 -13.63 -8.01
C MET A 78 22.73 -12.18 -7.96
N GLN A 79 22.24 -11.40 -6.99
CA GLN A 79 22.64 -10.01 -6.82
C GLN A 79 23.28 -9.78 -5.44
N ILE A 80 24.26 -8.89 -5.41
CA ILE A 80 24.91 -8.41 -4.19
C ILE A 80 24.52 -6.96 -3.94
N MET A 81 24.13 -6.66 -2.70
CA MET A 81 23.82 -5.31 -2.24
C MET A 81 24.75 -4.91 -1.11
N LEU A 82 25.39 -3.75 -1.25
CA LEU A 82 26.29 -3.19 -0.24
C LEU A 82 25.54 -2.34 0.81
N PRO A 83 26.21 -1.88 1.90
CA PRO A 83 25.54 -1.17 2.99
C PRO A 83 25.07 0.24 2.62
N LYS A 84 24.21 0.81 3.48
CA LYS A 84 23.72 2.19 3.33
C LYS A 84 24.84 3.24 3.33
N SER A 85 25.99 2.94 3.94
CA SER A 85 27.16 3.84 3.98
C SER A 85 27.68 4.21 2.58
N VAL A 86 27.43 3.36 1.58
CA VAL A 86 27.84 3.57 0.19
C VAL A 86 26.65 3.74 -0.77
N ASN A 87 25.48 4.16 -0.27
CA ASN A 87 24.21 4.28 -1.00
C ASN A 87 23.55 2.96 -1.43
N ALA A 88 23.88 1.83 -0.80
CA ALA A 88 23.29 0.52 -1.08
C ALA A 88 23.23 0.13 -2.58
N PRO A 89 24.36 0.22 -3.32
CA PRO A 89 24.43 -0.17 -4.72
C PRO A 89 24.22 -1.68 -4.88
N LEU A 90 23.63 -2.04 -6.02
CA LEU A 90 23.29 -3.42 -6.38
C LEU A 90 24.07 -3.82 -7.63
N ALA A 91 24.61 -5.04 -7.65
CA ALA A 91 25.25 -5.61 -8.84
C ALA A 91 24.86 -7.08 -9.04
N GLU A 92 24.77 -7.50 -10.31
CA GLU A 92 24.47 -8.88 -10.70
C GLU A 92 25.77 -9.69 -10.80
N VAL A 93 25.80 -10.86 -10.17
CA VAL A 93 26.90 -11.82 -10.21
C VAL A 93 26.89 -12.53 -11.56
N LEU A 94 27.97 -12.39 -12.33
CA LEU A 94 28.18 -13.09 -13.59
C LEU A 94 28.59 -14.54 -13.29
N GLU A 95 29.65 -14.70 -12.50
CA GLU A 95 30.24 -15.99 -12.13
C GLU A 95 30.88 -15.89 -10.74
N VAL A 96 30.87 -17.02 -10.02
CA VAL A 96 31.60 -17.18 -8.75
C VAL A 96 32.89 -17.91 -9.07
N ILE A 97 34.03 -17.25 -8.85
CA ILE A 97 35.35 -17.79 -9.20
C ILE A 97 35.84 -18.70 -8.06
N SER A 98 35.69 -18.25 -6.81
CA SER A 98 36.08 -19.00 -5.61
C SER A 98 35.26 -18.54 -4.39
N ASP A 99 35.52 -19.10 -3.21
CA ASP A 99 34.89 -18.66 -1.96
C ASP A 99 35.24 -17.22 -1.57
N THR A 100 36.33 -16.67 -2.13
CA THR A 100 36.86 -15.33 -1.86
C THR A 100 36.80 -14.41 -3.07
N GLU A 101 36.42 -14.88 -4.26
CA GLU A 101 36.37 -14.05 -5.46
C GLU A 101 35.10 -14.30 -6.28
N LEU A 102 34.45 -13.22 -6.70
CA LEU A 102 33.32 -13.25 -7.62
C LEU A 102 33.45 -12.15 -8.65
N LYS A 103 32.88 -12.40 -9.84
CA LYS A 103 32.85 -11.46 -10.94
C LYS A 103 31.45 -10.93 -11.16
N LEU A 104 31.34 -9.62 -11.30
CA LEU A 104 30.11 -8.92 -11.57
C LEU A 104 29.91 -8.75 -13.07
N LYS A 105 28.64 -8.68 -13.49
CA LYS A 105 28.26 -8.41 -14.87
C LYS A 105 28.47 -6.94 -15.26
N LYS A 106 28.40 -6.04 -14.30
CA LYS A 106 28.65 -4.60 -14.40
C LYS A 106 29.20 -4.07 -13.08
N GLU A 107 29.97 -2.99 -13.14
CA GLU A 107 30.47 -2.31 -11.93
C GLU A 107 29.34 -1.71 -11.08
N PHE A 108 29.61 -1.50 -9.79
CA PHE A 108 28.65 -0.90 -8.87
C PHE A 108 28.37 0.56 -9.23
N GLY A 109 27.12 0.87 -9.58
CA GLY A 109 26.69 2.21 -9.98
C GLY A 109 26.54 2.42 -11.50
N GLY A 110 26.72 1.36 -12.30
CA GLY A 110 26.66 1.42 -13.77
C GLY A 110 27.93 2.02 -14.38
N ASP A 111 27.94 2.21 -15.69
CA ASP A 111 29.12 2.51 -16.53
C ASP A 111 29.75 3.92 -16.29
N GLY A 112 29.45 4.56 -15.16
CA GLY A 112 29.82 5.94 -14.83
C GLY A 112 30.88 6.10 -13.73
N GLY A 113 31.46 5.03 -13.19
CA GLY A 113 32.61 5.02 -12.26
C GLY A 113 32.44 5.70 -10.88
N LYS A 114 31.44 6.57 -10.70
CA LYS A 114 31.21 7.34 -9.46
C LYS A 114 30.81 6.46 -8.27
N GLY A 115 30.19 5.31 -8.51
CA GLY A 115 29.82 4.34 -7.47
C GLY A 115 31.04 3.60 -6.95
N THR A 116 31.87 3.08 -7.85
CA THR A 116 33.11 2.35 -7.59
C THR A 116 34.10 3.16 -6.73
N LEU A 117 34.29 4.46 -7.03
CA LEU A 117 35.19 5.34 -6.27
C LEU A 117 34.77 5.52 -4.80
N LYS A 118 33.47 5.71 -4.55
CA LYS A 118 32.95 5.87 -3.18
C LYS A 118 33.09 4.59 -2.36
N ILE A 119 32.91 3.44 -3.00
CA ILE A 119 33.09 2.14 -2.34
C ILE A 119 34.56 1.96 -1.94
N ARG A 120 35.51 2.24 -2.85
CA ARG A 120 36.95 2.15 -2.57
C ARG A 120 37.38 3.07 -1.42
N GLN A 121 36.94 4.33 -1.41
CA GLN A 121 37.22 5.26 -0.31
C GLN A 121 36.71 4.72 1.03
N LYS A 122 35.48 4.19 1.06
CA LYS A 122 34.91 3.65 2.29
C LYS A 122 35.61 2.38 2.77
N VAL A 123 36.04 1.51 1.85
CA VAL A 123 36.83 0.32 2.20
C VAL A 123 38.17 0.72 2.81
N LEU A 124 38.87 1.72 2.25
CA LEU A 124 40.12 2.22 2.82
C LEU A 124 39.94 2.82 4.23
N GLU A 125 38.87 3.58 4.46
CA GLU A 125 38.54 4.10 5.80
C GLU A 125 38.31 2.98 6.83
N LEU A 126 37.64 1.89 6.42
CA LEU A 126 37.34 0.74 7.30
C LEU A 126 38.59 -0.10 7.57
N GLN A 127 39.44 -0.28 6.56
CA GLN A 127 40.73 -0.95 6.72
C GLN A 127 41.66 -0.18 7.66
N ALA A 128 41.63 1.16 7.62
CA ALA A 128 42.35 2.00 8.59
C ALA A 128 41.81 1.87 10.03
N GLN A 129 40.59 1.36 10.21
CA GLN A 129 39.95 1.08 11.50
C GLN A 129 40.02 -0.41 11.90
N SER A 130 40.87 -1.20 11.23
CA SER A 130 41.01 -2.66 11.43
C SER A 130 39.79 -3.49 11.06
N GLU A 131 38.87 -2.97 10.24
CA GLU A 131 37.78 -3.74 9.62
C GLU A 131 38.18 -4.19 8.20
N PRO A 132 38.00 -5.47 7.85
CA PRO A 132 38.54 -6.03 6.59
C PRO A 132 37.78 -5.57 5.33
N GLY A 133 36.54 -5.09 5.45
CA GLY A 133 35.75 -4.63 4.32
C GLY A 133 34.32 -4.26 4.67
N LEU A 134 33.44 -4.24 3.67
CA LEU A 134 32.03 -3.90 3.83
C LEU A 134 31.19 -5.15 4.06
N GLU A 135 30.21 -5.07 4.96
CA GLU A 135 29.16 -6.09 5.02
C GLU A 135 28.37 -6.13 3.71
N PHE A 136 27.81 -7.28 3.34
CA PHE A 136 26.98 -7.39 2.13
C PHE A 136 25.72 -8.20 2.38
N LYS A 137 24.74 -8.00 1.49
CA LYS A 137 23.52 -8.80 1.44
C LYS A 137 23.43 -9.53 0.11
N LYS A 138 23.13 -10.82 0.18
CA LYS A 138 22.84 -11.68 -0.96
C LYS A 138 21.36 -11.63 -1.30
N ILE A 139 21.06 -11.48 -2.58
CA ILE A 139 19.71 -11.46 -3.13
C ILE A 139 19.63 -12.60 -4.15
N PRO A 140 18.82 -13.65 -3.89
CA PRO A 140 18.76 -14.80 -4.77
C PRO A 140 18.18 -14.42 -6.14
N HIS A 141 18.70 -15.06 -7.21
CA HIS A 141 18.07 -15.01 -8.52
C HIS A 141 16.68 -15.63 -8.41
N LEU A 142 15.71 -15.02 -9.08
CA LEU A 142 14.34 -15.39 -8.89
C LEU A 142 13.70 -15.74 -10.22
N ASP A 143 13.31 -17.00 -10.34
CA ASP A 143 12.52 -17.48 -11.45
C ASP A 143 11.09 -16.92 -11.33
N GLN A 144 10.78 -15.96 -12.19
CA GLN A 144 9.49 -15.30 -12.24
C GLN A 144 8.51 -16.00 -13.20
N GLN A 145 8.93 -17.10 -13.86
CA GLN A 145 8.13 -17.77 -14.88
C GLN A 145 6.77 -18.24 -14.35
N ASP A 146 6.73 -18.90 -13.19
CA ASP A 146 5.48 -19.40 -12.60
C ASP A 146 4.48 -18.28 -12.31
N MET A 147 4.98 -17.15 -11.79
CA MET A 147 4.15 -15.97 -11.53
C MET A 147 3.63 -15.38 -12.84
N TYR A 148 4.48 -15.23 -13.86
CA TYR A 148 4.04 -14.75 -15.17
C TYR A 148 2.98 -15.67 -15.78
N HIS A 149 3.16 -16.99 -15.69
CA HIS A 149 2.19 -17.97 -16.18
C HIS A 149 0.82 -17.81 -15.51
N HIS A 150 0.78 -17.69 -14.18
CA HIS A 150 -0.46 -17.47 -13.44
C HIS A 150 -1.15 -16.15 -13.82
N VAL A 151 -0.38 -15.08 -14.00
CA VAL A 151 -0.88 -13.78 -14.46
C VAL A 151 -1.51 -13.91 -15.84
N TYR A 152 -0.84 -14.58 -16.78
CA TYR A 152 -1.34 -14.76 -18.15
C TYR A 152 -2.63 -15.58 -18.18
N GLN A 153 -2.68 -16.66 -17.40
CA GLN A 153 -3.88 -17.48 -17.25
C GLN A 153 -5.04 -16.66 -16.68
N CYS A 154 -4.82 -15.95 -15.57
CA CYS A 154 -5.84 -15.11 -14.94
C CYS A 154 -6.41 -14.04 -15.90
N LEU A 155 -5.54 -13.37 -16.67
CA LEU A 155 -6.00 -12.39 -17.67
C LEU A 155 -6.77 -13.04 -18.82
N THR A 156 -6.33 -14.22 -19.27
CA THR A 156 -7.01 -14.98 -20.34
C THR A 156 -8.39 -15.45 -19.92
N GLU A 157 -8.57 -15.83 -18.66
CA GLU A 157 -9.87 -16.22 -18.06
C GLU A 157 -10.78 -15.02 -17.75
N GLY A 158 -10.40 -13.79 -18.12
CA GLY A 158 -11.16 -12.57 -17.85
C GLY A 158 -11.03 -12.06 -16.40
N GLY A 159 -10.11 -12.62 -15.62
CA GLY A 159 -9.77 -12.20 -14.26
C GLY A 159 -9.14 -10.80 -14.20
N CYS A 160 -9.03 -10.25 -12.98
CA CYS A 160 -8.46 -8.92 -12.75
C CYS A 160 -7.26 -9.02 -11.79
N ILE A 161 -6.20 -8.26 -12.08
CA ILE A 161 -4.96 -8.28 -11.31
C ILE A 161 -4.70 -6.89 -10.72
N GLY A 162 -4.47 -6.85 -9.41
CA GLY A 162 -4.10 -5.65 -8.67
C GLY A 162 -2.60 -5.61 -8.38
N ILE A 163 -1.91 -4.55 -8.81
CA ILE A 163 -0.45 -4.43 -8.68
C ILE A 163 -0.09 -3.07 -8.11
N PHE A 164 0.85 -3.06 -7.16
CA PHE A 164 1.54 -1.86 -6.69
C PHE A 164 2.93 -1.80 -7.37
N PRO A 165 3.11 -1.03 -8.46
CA PRO A 165 4.29 -1.12 -9.31
C PRO A 165 5.58 -0.65 -8.65
N GLU A 166 5.51 0.13 -7.57
CA GLU A 166 6.66 0.56 -6.74
C GLU A 166 7.32 -0.62 -5.99
N GLY A 167 6.55 -1.68 -5.71
CA GLY A 167 7.05 -2.87 -5.02
C GLY A 167 7.35 -2.68 -3.52
N GLY A 168 6.92 -1.59 -2.90
CA GLY A 168 7.06 -1.33 -1.47
C GLY A 168 6.08 -0.29 -0.96
N SER A 169 5.91 -0.21 0.37
CA SER A 169 5.15 0.85 1.02
C SER A 169 6.11 1.87 1.62
N HIS A 170 5.82 3.16 1.43
CA HIS A 170 6.62 4.26 1.93
C HIS A 170 5.78 5.46 2.36
N ASP A 171 6.37 6.32 3.18
CA ASP A 171 5.76 7.60 3.60
C ASP A 171 6.25 8.79 2.74
N ARG A 172 6.99 8.53 1.65
CA ARG A 172 7.48 9.59 0.75
C ARG A 172 6.33 10.27 0.01
N ALA A 173 6.53 11.54 -0.31
CA ALA A 173 5.54 12.35 -1.01
C ALA A 173 5.49 12.05 -2.53
N ASP A 174 6.53 11.48 -3.13
CA ASP A 174 6.57 11.13 -4.55
C ASP A 174 6.47 9.63 -4.76
N LEU A 175 5.95 9.23 -5.94
CA LEU A 175 5.98 7.85 -6.40
C LEU A 175 7.42 7.36 -6.46
N LEU A 176 7.70 6.17 -5.92
CA LEU A 176 8.97 5.51 -6.17
C LEU A 176 9.10 5.11 -7.65
N PRO A 177 10.33 4.90 -8.16
CA PRO A 177 10.53 4.35 -9.48
C PRO A 177 9.74 3.05 -9.66
N LEU A 178 8.93 2.98 -10.71
CA LEU A 178 8.12 1.81 -11.00
C LEU A 178 8.98 0.65 -11.47
N LYS A 179 8.65 -0.56 -11.02
CA LYS A 179 9.31 -1.79 -11.49
C LYS A 179 8.69 -2.23 -12.82
N ALA A 180 9.55 -2.61 -13.78
CA ALA A 180 9.17 -3.02 -15.14
C ALA A 180 8.25 -4.26 -15.22
N GLY A 181 8.10 -5.01 -14.11
CA GLY A 181 7.26 -6.22 -14.04
C GLY A 181 5.81 -5.99 -14.50
N VAL A 182 5.22 -4.83 -14.22
CA VAL A 182 3.84 -4.51 -14.65
C VAL A 182 3.71 -4.50 -16.18
N SER A 183 4.66 -3.88 -16.88
CA SER A 183 4.69 -3.82 -18.33
C SER A 183 5.01 -5.19 -18.95
N LEU A 184 5.93 -5.94 -18.34
CA LEU A 184 6.25 -7.32 -18.77
C LEU A 184 5.02 -8.23 -18.69
N MET A 185 4.25 -8.14 -17.62
CA MET A 185 3.02 -8.91 -17.44
C MET A 185 1.96 -8.59 -18.50
N ALA A 186 1.71 -7.30 -18.74
CA ALA A 186 0.69 -6.87 -19.69
C ALA A 186 1.07 -7.22 -21.15
N LEU A 187 2.29 -6.87 -21.57
CA LEU A 187 2.79 -7.16 -22.92
C LEU A 187 2.96 -8.66 -23.15
N GLY A 188 3.48 -9.39 -22.15
CA GLY A 188 3.66 -10.84 -22.23
C GLY A 188 2.33 -11.59 -22.38
N ALA A 189 1.28 -11.18 -21.68
CA ALA A 189 -0.04 -11.79 -21.80
C ALA A 189 -0.61 -11.66 -23.22
N MET A 190 -0.53 -10.46 -23.80
CA MET A 190 -1.03 -10.19 -25.16
C MET A 190 -0.11 -10.75 -26.25
N ALA A 191 1.20 -10.83 -25.99
CA ALA A 191 2.13 -11.48 -26.89
C ALA A 191 1.80 -12.97 -27.03
N ASN A 192 1.48 -13.65 -25.91
CA ASN A 192 1.13 -15.07 -25.85
C ASN A 192 -0.29 -15.38 -26.32
N ASN A 193 -1.23 -14.44 -26.21
CA ASN A 193 -2.59 -14.58 -26.70
C ASN A 193 -3.01 -13.37 -27.55
N PRO A 194 -2.93 -13.44 -28.89
CA PRO A 194 -3.25 -12.33 -29.78
C PRO A 194 -4.70 -11.81 -29.68
N SER A 195 -5.64 -12.65 -29.20
CA SER A 195 -7.05 -12.26 -29.03
C SER A 195 -7.30 -11.47 -27.74
N LEU A 196 -6.36 -11.55 -26.78
CA LEU A 196 -6.48 -10.89 -25.49
C LEU A 196 -6.23 -9.38 -25.62
N LYS A 197 -7.16 -8.59 -25.07
CA LYS A 197 -7.02 -7.13 -24.93
C LYS A 197 -6.91 -6.77 -23.45
N VAL A 198 -5.69 -6.48 -22.99
CA VAL A 198 -5.46 -6.07 -21.61
C VAL A 198 -5.73 -4.58 -21.48
N GLN A 199 -6.55 -4.22 -20.50
CA GLN A 199 -6.79 -2.84 -20.09
C GLN A 199 -6.09 -2.52 -18.78
N ILE A 200 -5.50 -1.33 -18.72
CA ILE A 200 -4.86 -0.79 -17.53
C ILE A 200 -5.75 0.30 -16.95
N VAL A 201 -6.08 0.18 -15.67
CA VAL A 201 -6.83 1.19 -14.92
C VAL A 201 -5.90 1.77 -13.86
N PRO A 202 -5.46 3.04 -14.00
CA PRO A 202 -4.66 3.69 -12.96
C PRO A 202 -5.54 3.96 -11.74
N VAL A 203 -5.06 3.62 -10.54
CA VAL A 203 -5.80 3.85 -9.30
C VAL A 203 -4.93 4.58 -8.29
N GLY A 204 -5.38 5.77 -7.89
CA GLY A 204 -4.77 6.60 -6.87
C GLY A 204 -5.38 6.35 -5.50
N MET A 205 -4.56 6.36 -4.45
CA MET A 205 -5.01 6.20 -3.07
C MET A 205 -4.40 7.26 -2.16
N SER A 206 -5.22 8.17 -1.67
CA SER A 206 -4.80 9.28 -0.80
C SER A 206 -5.28 9.04 0.63
N TYR A 207 -4.33 8.78 1.54
CA TYR A 207 -4.59 8.66 2.98
C TYR A 207 -4.22 9.96 3.70
N PHE A 208 -5.19 10.63 4.31
CA PHE A 208 -4.93 11.88 5.02
C PHE A 208 -4.35 11.66 6.42
N HIS A 209 -4.76 10.57 7.08
CA HIS A 209 -4.33 10.23 8.44
C HIS A 209 -4.00 8.73 8.55
N PRO A 210 -2.97 8.22 7.84
CA PRO A 210 -2.69 6.78 7.74
C PRO A 210 -2.42 6.11 9.09
N HIS A 211 -1.98 6.87 10.10
CA HIS A 211 -1.72 6.40 11.46
C HIS A 211 -3.00 6.30 12.34
N ARG A 212 -4.11 6.91 11.90
CA ARG A 212 -5.40 6.89 12.61
C ARG A 212 -6.27 5.79 12.04
N PHE A 213 -6.75 4.94 12.94
CA PHE A 213 -7.73 3.92 12.61
C PHE A 213 -9.03 4.60 12.15
N ARG A 214 -9.67 4.04 11.11
CA ARG A 214 -10.88 4.62 10.47
C ARG A 214 -10.73 6.04 9.96
N SER A 215 -9.52 6.41 9.56
CA SER A 215 -9.31 7.65 8.82
C SER A 215 -9.92 7.58 7.42
N ARG A 216 -10.13 8.76 6.85
CA ARG A 216 -10.62 8.91 5.47
C ARG A 216 -9.52 8.51 4.49
N VAL A 217 -9.91 7.72 3.50
CA VAL A 217 -9.14 7.44 2.29
C VAL A 217 -9.96 7.89 1.09
N VAL A 218 -9.30 8.52 0.12
CA VAL A 218 -9.87 8.80 -1.19
C VAL A 218 -9.24 7.81 -2.16
N VAL A 219 -10.08 7.05 -2.86
CA VAL A 219 -9.67 6.15 -3.94
C VAL A 219 -10.16 6.75 -5.24
N GLU A 220 -9.24 7.01 -6.16
CA GLU A 220 -9.53 7.63 -7.45
C GLU A 220 -9.20 6.64 -8.57
N PHE A 221 -10.21 6.29 -9.36
CA PHE A 221 -10.04 5.50 -10.57
C PHE A 221 -9.88 6.45 -11.75
N GLY A 222 -8.76 6.37 -12.45
CA GLY A 222 -8.54 7.12 -13.68
C GLY A 222 -9.11 6.39 -14.89
N THR A 223 -9.02 7.04 -16.05
CA THR A 223 -9.50 6.49 -17.32
C THR A 223 -8.75 5.21 -17.67
N ALA A 224 -9.50 4.15 -17.96
CA ALA A 224 -8.94 2.91 -18.47
C ALA A 224 -8.35 3.13 -19.86
N PHE A 225 -7.20 2.53 -20.14
CA PHE A 225 -6.61 2.53 -21.48
C PHE A 225 -6.18 1.14 -21.91
N ASP A 226 -6.32 0.85 -23.19
CA ASP A 226 -5.85 -0.40 -23.78
C ASP A 226 -4.32 -0.37 -23.92
N VAL A 227 -3.68 -1.52 -23.70
CA VAL A 227 -2.26 -1.67 -24.02
C VAL A 227 -2.08 -1.55 -25.54
N PRO A 228 -1.26 -0.59 -26.05
CA PRO A 228 -1.14 -0.37 -27.48
C PRO A 228 -0.56 -1.59 -28.20
N GLN A 229 -1.17 -1.97 -29.33
CA GLN A 229 -0.74 -3.16 -30.07
C GLN A 229 0.62 -3.01 -30.74
N GLU A 230 1.02 -1.78 -31.05
CA GLU A 230 2.36 -1.46 -31.53
C GLU A 230 3.44 -1.88 -30.51
N LEU A 231 3.18 -1.67 -29.22
CA LEU A 231 4.10 -2.09 -28.16
C LEU A 231 4.16 -3.61 -28.03
N VAL A 232 3.05 -4.31 -28.29
CA VAL A 232 3.02 -5.79 -28.31
C VAL A 232 3.82 -6.33 -29.50
N ALA A 233 3.69 -5.72 -30.67
CA ALA A 233 4.48 -6.07 -31.84
C ALA A 233 5.98 -5.85 -31.60
N LEU A 234 6.36 -4.70 -31.04
CA LEU A 234 7.73 -4.38 -30.65
C LEU A 234 8.25 -5.34 -29.57
N TYR A 235 7.40 -5.74 -28.63
CA TYR A 235 7.75 -6.73 -27.60
C TYR A 235 8.08 -8.11 -28.17
N ARG A 236 7.37 -8.55 -29.22
CA ARG A 236 7.58 -9.84 -29.89
C ARG A 236 8.90 -9.92 -30.65
N GLN A 237 9.45 -8.80 -31.10
CA GLN A 237 10.73 -8.75 -31.82
C GLN A 237 11.92 -9.17 -30.94
N GLY A 238 11.77 -9.12 -29.61
CA GLY A 238 12.79 -9.58 -28.67
C GLY A 238 13.88 -8.53 -28.43
N GLY A 239 15.01 -8.95 -27.87
CA GLY A 239 16.22 -8.12 -27.76
C GLY A 239 16.03 -6.73 -27.13
N THR A 240 16.47 -5.71 -27.85
CA THR A 240 16.44 -4.29 -27.46
C THR A 240 15.04 -3.69 -27.56
N GLU A 241 14.29 -4.11 -28.55
CA GLU A 241 12.94 -3.69 -28.91
C GLU A 241 11.97 -4.10 -27.80
N LYS A 242 12.14 -5.30 -27.25
CA LYS A 242 11.44 -5.75 -26.04
C LYS A 242 11.65 -4.80 -24.86
N ARG A 243 12.89 -4.36 -24.62
CA ARG A 243 13.19 -3.43 -23.51
C ARG A 243 12.57 -2.06 -23.76
N GLN A 244 12.60 -1.59 -25.00
CA GLN A 244 11.97 -0.34 -25.40
C GLN A 244 10.45 -0.37 -25.20
N ALA A 245 9.78 -1.43 -25.65
CA ALA A 245 8.34 -1.61 -25.46
C ALA A 245 7.94 -1.59 -23.99
N VAL A 246 8.70 -2.31 -23.16
CA VAL A 246 8.51 -2.37 -21.70
C VAL A 246 8.67 -0.98 -21.08
N GLY A 247 9.72 -0.24 -21.47
CA GLY A 247 9.98 1.12 -20.98
C GLY A 247 8.89 2.12 -21.38
N GLN A 248 8.45 2.08 -22.64
CA GLN A 248 7.38 2.95 -23.15
C GLN A 248 6.06 2.71 -22.43
N LEU A 249 5.65 1.44 -22.25
CA LEU A 249 4.44 1.12 -21.49
C LEU A 249 4.58 1.52 -20.02
N LEU A 250 5.76 1.35 -19.42
CA LEU A 250 6.00 1.73 -18.04
C LEU A 250 5.84 3.25 -17.83
N ASN A 251 6.30 4.05 -18.80
CA ASN A 251 6.12 5.51 -18.79
C ASN A 251 4.64 5.90 -18.92
N LEU A 252 3.88 5.25 -19.81
CA LEU A 252 2.43 5.47 -19.92
C LEU A 252 1.71 5.18 -18.60
N ILE A 253 2.05 4.06 -17.94
CA ILE A 253 1.50 3.70 -16.63
C ILE A 253 1.89 4.75 -15.58
N TYR A 254 3.13 5.21 -15.59
CA TYR A 254 3.63 6.22 -14.65
C TYR A 254 2.89 7.55 -14.80
N ASP A 255 2.69 8.03 -16.04
CA ASP A 255 1.95 9.26 -16.30
C ASP A 255 0.48 9.11 -15.90
N ALA A 256 -0.14 7.97 -16.22
CA ALA A 256 -1.51 7.67 -15.80
C ALA A 256 -1.67 7.63 -14.26
N LEU A 257 -0.69 7.06 -13.55
CA LEU A 257 -0.68 7.06 -12.08
C LEU A 257 -0.48 8.46 -11.48
N LYS A 258 0.32 9.32 -12.12
CA LYS A 258 0.45 10.72 -11.70
C LYS A 258 -0.87 11.48 -11.76
N ILE A 259 -1.74 11.20 -12.74
CA ILE A 259 -3.06 11.85 -12.86
C ILE A 259 -3.89 11.63 -11.59
N VAL A 260 -3.92 10.39 -11.12
CA VAL A 260 -4.77 9.95 -10.00
C VAL A 260 -4.09 10.12 -8.64
N THR A 261 -2.79 10.42 -8.62
CA THR A 261 -2.00 10.64 -7.40
C THR A 261 -1.77 12.14 -7.20
N VAL A 262 -2.85 12.90 -7.04
CA VAL A 262 -2.78 14.34 -6.76
C VAL A 262 -2.40 14.56 -5.29
N ARG A 263 -1.29 15.29 -5.09
CA ARG A 263 -0.84 15.69 -3.74
C ARG A 263 -1.52 16.97 -3.33
N ALA A 264 -2.49 16.88 -2.43
CA ALA A 264 -3.02 18.05 -1.76
C ALA A 264 -2.51 18.11 -0.31
N PRO A 265 -2.22 19.30 0.24
CA PRO A 265 -1.80 19.45 1.64
C PRO A 265 -2.88 18.98 2.63
N ASP A 266 -4.15 19.03 2.22
CA ASP A 266 -5.28 18.64 3.04
C ASP A 266 -6.45 18.15 2.18
N TYR A 267 -7.46 17.55 2.84
CA TYR A 267 -8.63 16.97 2.17
C TYR A 267 -9.46 18.01 1.43
N ASP A 268 -9.62 19.22 1.99
CA ASP A 268 -10.46 20.25 1.42
C ASP A 268 -9.81 20.82 0.15
N THR A 269 -8.49 21.02 0.16
CA THR A 269 -7.71 21.37 -1.03
C THR A 269 -7.82 20.28 -2.11
N LEU A 270 -7.73 18.99 -1.76
CA LEU A 270 -7.90 17.91 -2.74
C LEU A 270 -9.29 17.97 -3.39
N MET A 271 -10.35 18.09 -2.57
CA MET A 271 -11.72 18.12 -3.06
C MET A 271 -11.99 19.36 -3.92
N LEU A 272 -11.39 20.51 -3.58
CA LEU A 272 -11.46 21.72 -4.38
C LEU A 272 -10.83 21.52 -5.75
N CYS A 273 -9.58 21.05 -5.80
CA CYS A 273 -8.89 20.80 -7.07
C CYS A 273 -9.64 19.76 -7.92
N GLN A 274 -10.19 18.71 -7.30
CA GLN A 274 -11.00 17.72 -7.99
C GLN A 274 -12.33 18.30 -8.52
N ALA A 275 -13.00 19.14 -7.73
CA ALA A 275 -14.23 19.80 -8.17
C ALA A 275 -13.96 20.77 -9.33
N ALA A 276 -12.91 21.59 -9.21
CA ALA A 276 -12.47 22.48 -10.27
C ALA A 276 -12.15 21.72 -11.56
N ARG A 277 -11.46 20.57 -11.47
CA ARG A 277 -11.19 19.70 -12.62
C ARG A 277 -12.47 19.21 -13.29
N ARG A 278 -13.45 18.70 -12.52
CA ARG A 278 -14.73 18.22 -13.07
C ARG A 278 -15.52 19.34 -13.76
N LEU A 279 -15.38 20.57 -13.28
CA LEU A 279 -16.04 21.74 -13.86
C LEU A 279 -15.30 22.32 -15.08
N TYR A 280 -13.99 22.09 -15.19
CA TYR A 280 -13.14 22.60 -16.27
C TYR A 280 -13.17 21.72 -17.53
N ASP A 281 -14.16 20.82 -17.67
CA ASP A 281 -14.27 20.00 -18.87
C ASP A 281 -14.63 20.88 -20.08
N ILE A 282 -13.78 20.90 -21.12
CA ILE A 282 -13.97 21.74 -22.31
C ILE A 282 -14.78 20.91 -23.32
N PRO A 283 -16.03 21.29 -23.64
CA PRO A 283 -16.87 20.52 -24.54
C PRO A 283 -16.20 20.36 -25.92
N GLY A 284 -16.05 19.12 -26.38
CA GLY A 284 -15.53 18.81 -27.73
C GLY A 284 -14.02 18.61 -27.85
N GLN A 285 -13.24 18.70 -26.75
CA GLN A 285 -11.81 18.35 -26.76
C GLN A 285 -11.55 17.05 -25.99
N HIS A 286 -10.88 16.10 -26.65
CA HIS A 286 -10.30 14.93 -25.99
C HIS A 286 -8.87 15.25 -25.57
N THR A 287 -8.68 15.68 -24.33
CA THR A 287 -7.36 15.95 -23.76
C THR A 287 -6.58 14.64 -23.58
N SER A 288 -5.33 14.60 -24.05
CA SER A 288 -4.46 13.44 -23.82
C SER A 288 -4.16 13.25 -22.33
N LEU A 289 -3.85 12.02 -21.90
CA LEU A 289 -3.51 11.72 -20.51
C LEU A 289 -2.41 12.64 -19.95
N GLY A 290 -1.36 12.89 -20.72
CA GLY A 290 -0.27 13.81 -20.33
C GLY A 290 -0.73 15.25 -20.14
N GLN A 291 -1.62 15.76 -21.00
CA GLN A 291 -2.21 17.10 -20.82
C GLN A 291 -3.10 17.18 -19.58
N VAL A 292 -3.80 16.10 -19.22
CA VAL A 292 -4.59 16.03 -17.98
C VAL A 292 -3.66 16.03 -16.75
N VAL A 293 -2.52 15.32 -16.78
CA VAL A 293 -1.50 15.40 -15.71
C VAL A 293 -1.04 16.83 -15.52
N GLU A 294 -0.64 17.47 -16.63
CA GLU A 294 -0.08 18.81 -16.62
C GLU A 294 -1.12 19.84 -16.15
N LEU A 295 -2.37 19.69 -16.58
CA LEU A 295 -3.49 20.52 -16.12
C LEU A 295 -3.72 20.36 -14.61
N ASN A 296 -3.71 19.14 -14.08
CA ASN A 296 -3.86 18.89 -12.64
C ASN A 296 -2.70 19.51 -11.84
N ARG A 297 -1.47 19.36 -12.34
CA ARG A 297 -0.29 19.98 -11.75
C ARG A 297 -0.43 21.49 -11.72
N ARG A 298 -0.85 22.10 -12.82
CA ARG A 298 -1.06 23.56 -12.94
C ARG A 298 -2.21 24.06 -12.09
N PHE A 299 -3.30 23.31 -11.94
CA PHE A 299 -4.39 23.67 -11.03
C PHE A 299 -3.92 23.69 -9.58
N LEU A 300 -3.11 22.70 -9.17
CA LEU A 300 -2.57 22.64 -7.83
C LEU A 300 -1.54 23.75 -7.59
N GLU A 301 -0.58 23.94 -8.51
CA GLU A 301 0.41 25.01 -8.44
C GLU A 301 -0.25 26.39 -8.45
N GLY A 302 -1.22 26.60 -9.33
CA GLY A 302 -2.01 27.83 -9.41
C GLY A 302 -2.81 28.06 -8.13
N TYR A 303 -3.50 27.05 -7.60
CA TYR A 303 -4.19 27.18 -6.33
C TYR A 303 -3.23 27.52 -5.19
N LEU A 304 -2.08 26.85 -5.09
CA LEU A 304 -1.10 27.13 -4.03
C LEU A 304 -0.51 28.54 -4.12
N HIS A 305 -0.32 29.05 -5.34
CA HIS A 305 0.18 30.39 -5.58
C HIS A 305 -0.88 31.47 -5.28
N PHE A 306 -2.11 31.27 -5.73
CA PHE A 306 -3.21 32.24 -5.61
C PHE A 306 -4.15 31.98 -4.43
N LYS A 307 -3.84 31.06 -3.52
CA LYS A 307 -4.69 30.68 -2.37
C LYS A 307 -5.12 31.88 -1.51
N ASP A 308 -4.29 32.92 -1.50
CA ASP A 308 -4.50 34.10 -0.67
C ASP A 308 -5.37 35.16 -1.33
N GLU A 309 -5.63 35.04 -2.64
CA GLU A 309 -6.47 35.97 -3.37
C GLU A 309 -7.94 35.90 -2.94
N PRO A 310 -8.65 37.05 -2.85
CA PRO A 310 -10.04 37.09 -2.40
C PRO A 310 -10.99 36.24 -3.26
N LYS A 311 -10.79 36.23 -4.59
CA LYS A 311 -11.62 35.46 -5.53
C LYS A 311 -11.44 33.95 -5.33
N VAL A 312 -10.20 33.50 -5.12
CA VAL A 312 -9.87 32.09 -4.89
C VAL A 312 -10.38 31.62 -3.53
N LYS A 313 -10.26 32.46 -2.48
CA LYS A 313 -10.86 32.19 -1.16
C LYS A 313 -12.37 32.01 -1.26
N LYS A 314 -13.06 32.92 -1.96
CA LYS A 314 -14.51 32.83 -2.17
C LYS A 314 -14.89 31.54 -2.91
N LEU A 315 -14.21 31.22 -4.01
CA LEU A 315 -14.44 29.98 -4.75
C LEU A 315 -14.24 28.74 -3.86
N ARG A 316 -13.16 28.72 -3.08
CA ARG A 316 -12.88 27.67 -2.12
C ARG A 316 -14.03 27.53 -1.12
N ASP A 317 -14.47 28.64 -0.53
CA ASP A 317 -15.53 28.63 0.46
C ASP A 317 -16.86 28.17 -0.11
N ASP A 318 -17.19 28.56 -1.35
CA ASP A 318 -18.39 28.13 -2.07
C ASP A 318 -18.35 26.63 -2.38
N VAL A 319 -17.23 26.10 -2.89
CA VAL A 319 -17.05 24.67 -3.17
C VAL A 319 -17.08 23.85 -1.87
N LEU A 320 -16.46 24.34 -0.80
CA LEU A 320 -16.51 23.66 0.50
C LEU A 320 -17.90 23.71 1.11
N LYS A 321 -18.62 24.83 0.97
CA LYS A 321 -20.01 24.95 1.39
C LYS A 321 -20.90 23.97 0.63
N TYR A 322 -20.73 23.87 -0.69
CA TYR A 322 -21.42 22.90 -1.53
C TYR A 322 -21.13 21.46 -1.07
N ASN A 323 -19.86 21.08 -0.96
CA ASN A 323 -19.45 19.74 -0.52
C ASN A 323 -19.96 19.40 0.88
N ARG A 324 -19.98 20.38 1.80
CA ARG A 324 -20.57 20.24 3.13
C ARG A 324 -22.08 20.01 3.05
N MET A 325 -22.81 20.81 2.26
CA MET A 325 -24.26 20.65 2.08
C MET A 325 -24.61 19.27 1.52
N VAL A 326 -23.93 18.84 0.47
CA VAL A 326 -24.13 17.51 -0.14
C VAL A 326 -23.89 16.41 0.89
N ARG A 327 -22.83 16.53 1.71
CA ARG A 327 -22.53 15.57 2.78
C ARG A 327 -23.54 15.60 3.93
N TYR A 328 -23.95 16.78 4.39
CA TYR A 328 -24.96 16.92 5.46
C TYR A 328 -26.31 16.35 5.04
N LEU A 329 -26.67 16.52 3.77
CA LEU A 329 -27.88 15.93 3.20
C LEU A 329 -27.72 14.43 2.90
N GLY A 330 -26.53 13.86 3.06
CA GLY A 330 -26.23 12.46 2.77
C GLY A 330 -26.34 12.10 1.28
N LEU A 331 -26.21 13.10 0.40
CA LEU A 331 -26.33 12.95 -1.05
C LEU A 331 -24.95 12.71 -1.67
N ARG A 332 -24.93 12.06 -2.83
CA ARG A 332 -23.78 12.03 -3.75
C ARG A 332 -23.95 13.10 -4.81
N ASP A 333 -22.85 13.55 -5.41
CA ASP A 333 -22.83 14.64 -6.41
C ASP A 333 -23.85 14.40 -7.54
N HIS A 334 -23.93 13.18 -8.07
CA HIS A 334 -24.88 12.78 -9.12
C HIS A 334 -26.36 12.69 -8.65
N GLN A 335 -26.61 12.70 -7.35
CA GLN A 335 -27.96 12.67 -6.77
C GLN A 335 -28.52 14.08 -6.57
N VAL A 336 -27.67 15.11 -6.52
CA VAL A 336 -28.08 16.52 -6.30
C VAL A 336 -29.13 16.99 -7.31
N PRO A 337 -29.00 16.73 -8.64
CA PRO A 337 -30.01 17.15 -9.61
C PRO A 337 -31.39 16.49 -9.41
N ARG A 338 -31.44 15.34 -8.71
CA ARG A 338 -32.65 14.55 -8.47
C ARG A 338 -33.16 14.67 -7.02
N ALA A 339 -32.53 15.50 -6.20
CA ALA A 339 -32.88 15.63 -4.79
C ALA A 339 -34.23 16.34 -4.63
N GLN A 340 -35.13 15.75 -3.83
CA GLN A 340 -36.46 16.31 -3.53
C GLN A 340 -36.47 17.01 -2.16
N LYS A 341 -37.40 17.95 -1.96
CA LYS A 341 -37.55 18.69 -0.69
C LYS A 341 -37.93 17.77 0.47
N ALA A 342 -37.46 18.12 1.66
CA ALA A 342 -37.77 17.40 2.90
C ALA A 342 -39.30 17.35 3.14
N SER A 343 -39.79 16.18 3.53
CA SER A 343 -41.19 15.94 3.91
C SER A 343 -41.31 15.59 5.40
N TRP A 344 -42.53 15.48 5.92
CA TRP A 344 -42.81 14.98 7.27
C TRP A 344 -42.19 13.59 7.55
N LYS A 345 -41.96 12.77 6.50
CA LYS A 345 -41.27 11.48 6.62
C LYS A 345 -39.79 11.63 7.00
N THR A 346 -39.12 12.69 6.52
CA THR A 346 -37.72 12.99 6.90
C THR A 346 -37.60 13.45 8.35
N LEU A 347 -38.60 14.16 8.89
CA LEU A 347 -38.62 14.53 10.31
C LEU A 347 -38.78 13.29 11.21
N GLY A 348 -39.69 12.38 10.86
CA GLY A 348 -39.84 11.10 11.56
C GLY A 348 -38.56 10.25 11.53
N LEU A 349 -37.87 10.20 10.38
CA LEU A 349 -36.58 9.51 10.25
C LEU A 349 -35.47 10.14 11.11
N LEU A 350 -35.46 11.47 11.25
CA LEU A 350 -34.50 12.19 12.09
C LEU A 350 -34.74 11.90 13.58
N ILE A 351 -35.99 11.96 14.04
CA ILE A 351 -36.35 11.63 15.43
C ILE A 351 -35.98 10.18 15.76
N TYR A 352 -36.28 9.24 14.85
CA TYR A 352 -35.87 7.84 14.98
C TYR A 352 -34.35 7.69 15.12
N ARG A 353 -33.56 8.39 14.27
CA ARG A 353 -32.09 8.36 14.34
C ARG A 353 -31.54 8.97 15.63
N LEU A 354 -32.16 10.02 16.15
CA LEU A 354 -31.76 10.64 17.43
C LEU A 354 -32.04 9.71 18.61
N GLY A 355 -33.22 9.08 18.66
CA GLY A 355 -33.53 8.08 19.67
C GLY A 355 -32.58 6.87 19.60
N LEU A 356 -32.28 6.41 18.39
CA LEU A 356 -31.32 5.34 18.16
C LEU A 356 -29.91 5.74 18.62
N LEU A 357 -29.46 6.97 18.34
CA LEU A 357 -28.17 7.49 18.79
C LEU A 357 -28.07 7.50 20.32
N GLN A 358 -29.10 8.02 21.00
CA GLN A 358 -29.14 8.06 22.46
C GLN A 358 -29.08 6.65 23.08
N PHE A 359 -29.80 5.69 22.49
CA PHE A 359 -29.73 4.29 22.90
C PHE A 359 -28.32 3.69 22.71
N TRP A 360 -27.68 3.94 21.57
CA TRP A 360 -26.30 3.52 21.34
C TRP A 360 -25.30 4.18 22.29
N SER A 361 -25.50 5.44 22.69
CA SER A 361 -24.62 6.15 23.65
C SER A 361 -24.53 5.43 24.99
N VAL A 362 -25.68 5.00 25.53
CA VAL A 362 -25.76 4.31 26.83
C VAL A 362 -25.08 2.94 26.76
N LEU A 363 -25.24 2.22 25.65
CA LEU A 363 -24.57 0.93 25.42
C LEU A 363 -23.08 1.06 25.07
N ALA A 364 -22.66 2.18 24.51
CA ALA A 364 -21.29 2.42 24.08
C ALA A 364 -20.32 2.61 25.27
N LEU A 365 -20.75 3.30 26.33
CA LEU A 365 -19.88 3.69 27.44
C LEU A 365 -19.26 2.48 28.17
N PRO A 366 -20.04 1.44 28.56
CA PRO A 366 -19.49 0.20 29.11
C PRO A 366 -18.55 -0.50 28.13
N GLY A 367 -18.88 -0.46 26.84
CA GLY A 367 -18.05 -1.04 25.78
C GLY A 367 -16.67 -0.40 25.66
N VAL A 368 -16.58 0.93 25.80
CA VAL A 368 -15.29 1.63 25.79
C VAL A 368 -14.43 1.22 26.98
N VAL A 369 -15.03 1.15 28.18
CA VAL A 369 -14.32 0.76 29.41
C VAL A 369 -13.81 -0.68 29.32
N LEU A 370 -14.67 -1.61 28.92
CA LEU A 370 -14.32 -3.03 28.78
C LEU A 370 -13.26 -3.27 27.70
N ASN A 371 -13.21 -2.45 26.64
CA ASN A 371 -12.20 -2.59 25.59
C ASN A 371 -10.97 -1.68 25.79
N ALA A 372 -10.92 -0.89 26.87
CA ALA A 372 -9.79 0.02 27.15
C ALA A 372 -8.41 -0.68 27.15
N PRO A 373 -8.24 -1.89 27.73
CA PRO A 373 -6.96 -2.59 27.67
C PRO A 373 -6.50 -2.88 26.25
N ILE A 374 -7.43 -3.21 25.35
CA ILE A 374 -7.14 -3.46 23.93
C ILE A 374 -6.65 -2.17 23.26
N PHE A 375 -7.34 -1.05 23.49
CA PHE A 375 -6.96 0.24 22.90
C PHE A 375 -5.57 0.70 23.37
N LEU A 376 -5.28 0.56 24.67
CA LEU A 376 -3.98 0.92 25.25
C LEU A 376 -2.85 0.02 24.72
N ALA A 377 -3.03 -1.30 24.76
CA ALA A 377 -2.04 -2.25 24.28
C ALA A 377 -1.77 -2.09 22.77
N ALA A 378 -2.83 -1.96 21.96
CA ALA A 378 -2.71 -1.71 20.53
C ALA A 378 -1.95 -0.41 20.24
N SER A 379 -2.20 0.67 21.00
CA SER A 379 -1.49 1.94 20.83
C SER A 379 -0.01 1.83 21.21
N ALA A 380 0.34 1.17 22.32
CA ALA A 380 1.72 1.03 22.78
C ALA A 380 2.54 0.12 21.86
N MET A 381 2.03 -1.08 21.57
CA MET A 381 2.74 -2.08 20.77
C MET A 381 2.85 -1.68 19.29
N SER A 382 1.84 -1.03 18.70
CA SER A 382 1.92 -0.55 17.31
C SER A 382 3.01 0.51 17.13
N ARG A 383 3.25 1.37 18.13
CA ARG A 383 4.38 2.32 18.11
C ARG A 383 5.73 1.61 18.14
N LYS A 384 5.89 0.55 18.95
CA LYS A 384 7.11 -0.27 18.97
C LYS A 384 7.38 -0.91 17.61
N LYS A 385 6.35 -1.48 16.98
CA LYS A 385 6.45 -2.11 15.65
C LYS A 385 6.70 -1.12 14.51
N ALA A 386 6.19 0.11 14.62
CA ALA A 386 6.54 1.17 13.68
C ALA A 386 8.04 1.53 13.74
N LYS A 387 8.64 1.57 14.94
CA LYS A 387 10.10 1.77 15.10
C LYS A 387 10.92 0.65 14.47
N GLU A 388 10.52 -0.61 14.67
CA GLU A 388 11.17 -1.77 14.02
C GLU A 388 11.07 -1.70 12.48
N ALA A 389 9.91 -1.33 11.95
CA ALA A 389 9.70 -1.21 10.51
C ALA A 389 10.50 -0.06 9.88
N LEU A 390 10.68 1.04 10.62
CA LEU A 390 11.54 2.15 10.23
C LEU A 390 13.00 1.73 10.14
N ALA A 391 13.51 1.01 11.16
CA ALA A 391 14.88 0.52 11.20
C ALA A 391 15.20 -0.45 10.04
N GLY A 392 14.24 -1.30 9.66
CA GLY A 392 14.42 -2.32 8.63
C GLY A 392 14.25 -1.84 7.17
N SER A 393 13.90 -0.57 6.93
CA SER A 393 13.63 -0.06 5.57
C SER A 393 14.61 1.05 5.15
N VAL A 394 14.86 1.15 3.84
CA VAL A 394 15.64 2.25 3.23
C VAL A 394 14.70 3.36 2.75
N VAL A 395 13.43 3.04 2.50
CA VAL A 395 12.48 3.95 1.83
C VAL A 395 11.48 4.60 2.80
N LYS A 396 11.35 4.10 4.03
CA LYS A 396 10.41 4.63 5.04
C LYS A 396 11.01 5.83 5.78
N ILE A 397 10.20 6.88 5.93
CA ILE A 397 10.59 8.11 6.66
C ILE A 397 10.12 8.04 8.12
N SER A 398 8.91 7.53 8.38
CA SER A 398 8.30 7.56 9.71
C SER A 398 7.69 6.23 10.18
N GLY A 399 7.49 5.28 9.29
CA GLY A 399 6.88 3.98 9.60
C GLY A 399 5.41 4.10 10.01
N ARG A 400 4.74 5.20 9.65
CA ARG A 400 3.34 5.45 10.01
C ARG A 400 2.39 4.54 9.23
N ASP A 401 2.81 4.09 8.05
CA ASP A 401 2.09 3.15 7.19
C ASP A 401 1.72 1.82 7.87
N VAL A 402 2.52 1.34 8.84
CA VAL A 402 2.27 0.04 9.51
C VAL A 402 1.49 0.17 10.82
N VAL A 403 1.29 1.37 11.36
CA VAL A 403 0.68 1.57 12.68
C VAL A 403 -0.75 1.06 12.71
N ALA A 404 -1.56 1.41 11.71
CA ALA A 404 -2.95 0.98 11.63
C ALA A 404 -3.06 -0.55 11.49
N THR A 405 -2.20 -1.16 10.66
CA THR A 405 -2.15 -2.61 10.47
C THR A 405 -1.84 -3.33 11.79
N TRP A 406 -0.83 -2.87 12.53
CA TRP A 406 -0.49 -3.47 13.81
C TRP A 406 -1.59 -3.30 14.86
N LYS A 407 -2.28 -2.16 14.91
CA LYS A 407 -3.43 -1.98 15.79
C LYS A 407 -4.49 -3.05 15.54
N ILE A 408 -4.84 -3.30 14.28
CA ILE A 408 -5.82 -4.33 13.90
C ILE A 408 -5.32 -5.72 14.31
N LEU A 409 -4.07 -6.06 14.01
CA LEU A 409 -3.50 -7.38 14.33
C LEU A 409 -3.44 -7.65 15.84
N ILE A 410 -3.03 -6.64 16.63
CA ILE A 410 -2.97 -6.72 18.08
C ILE A 410 -4.39 -6.85 18.64
N SER A 411 -5.34 -6.04 18.17
CA SER A 411 -6.74 -6.15 18.59
C SER A 411 -7.32 -7.52 18.24
N LEU A 412 -7.06 -8.06 17.05
CA LEU A 412 -7.55 -9.38 16.63
C LEU A 412 -7.05 -10.50 17.56
N GLY A 413 -5.79 -10.44 18.00
CA GLY A 413 -5.23 -11.42 18.93
C GLY A 413 -5.67 -11.24 20.39
N LEU A 414 -5.76 -9.98 20.85
CA LEU A 414 -6.04 -9.68 22.25
C LEU A 414 -7.53 -9.75 22.61
N THR A 415 -8.43 -9.48 21.65
CA THR A 415 -9.89 -9.54 21.86
C THR A 415 -10.36 -10.90 22.39
N PRO A 416 -10.03 -12.05 21.78
CA PRO A 416 -10.49 -13.35 22.30
C PRO A 416 -9.91 -13.66 23.68
N VAL A 417 -8.68 -13.24 23.97
CA VAL A 417 -8.05 -13.43 25.29
C VAL A 417 -8.78 -12.62 26.36
N LEU A 418 -9.05 -11.34 26.09
CA LEU A 418 -9.74 -10.46 27.02
C LEU A 418 -11.20 -10.89 27.24
N TYR A 419 -11.90 -11.27 26.18
CA TYR A 419 -13.30 -11.71 26.29
C TYR A 419 -13.39 -13.07 26.98
N GLY A 420 -12.44 -13.97 26.74
CA GLY A 420 -12.30 -15.22 27.50
C GLY A 420 -12.07 -14.96 28.99
N PHE A 421 -11.23 -13.98 29.34
CA PHE A 421 -11.02 -13.56 30.71
C PHE A 421 -12.29 -12.99 31.37
N TYR A 422 -13.04 -12.16 30.66
CA TYR A 422 -14.33 -11.65 31.14
C TYR A 422 -15.40 -12.74 31.28
N ALA A 423 -15.47 -13.68 30.33
CA ALA A 423 -16.34 -14.83 30.43
C ALA A 423 -15.99 -15.71 31.64
N PHE A 424 -14.69 -15.90 31.91
CA PHE A 424 -14.22 -16.63 33.08
C PHE A 424 -14.63 -15.96 34.41
N ILE A 425 -14.39 -14.65 34.56
CA ILE A 425 -14.80 -13.89 35.74
C ILE A 425 -16.32 -13.93 35.93
N ALA A 426 -17.08 -13.73 34.85
CA ALA A 426 -18.55 -13.76 34.90
C ALA A 426 -19.08 -15.14 35.33
N THR A 427 -18.45 -16.22 34.83
CA THR A 427 -18.79 -17.59 35.23
C THR A 427 -18.46 -17.85 36.70
N MET A 428 -17.29 -17.41 37.17
CA MET A 428 -16.93 -17.49 38.59
C MET A 428 -17.88 -16.71 39.49
N ALA A 429 -18.30 -15.52 39.08
CA ALA A 429 -19.29 -14.74 39.80
C ALA A 429 -20.64 -15.48 39.86
N ALA A 430 -21.11 -16.04 38.74
CA ALA A 430 -22.33 -16.83 38.70
C ALA A 430 -22.30 -18.04 39.65
N ILE A 431 -21.15 -18.72 39.75
CA ILE A 431 -20.94 -19.83 40.70
C ILE A 431 -20.96 -19.30 42.14
N LYS A 432 -20.21 -18.23 42.44
CA LYS A 432 -20.08 -17.67 43.79
C LYS A 432 -21.41 -17.14 44.36
N TYR A 433 -22.25 -16.55 43.51
CA TYR A 433 -23.56 -16.01 43.92
C TYR A 433 -24.69 -17.05 43.83
N GLY A 434 -24.38 -18.33 43.62
CA GLY A 434 -25.36 -19.42 43.66
C GLY A 434 -26.35 -19.42 42.49
N ALA A 435 -25.96 -18.88 41.31
CA ALA A 435 -26.83 -18.89 40.14
C ALA A 435 -27.18 -20.33 39.73
N PRO A 436 -28.38 -20.60 39.18
CA PRO A 436 -28.76 -21.93 38.73
C PRO A 436 -27.76 -22.53 37.73
N PHE A 437 -27.57 -23.85 37.75
CA PHE A 437 -26.60 -24.56 36.90
C PHE A 437 -26.71 -24.21 35.40
N LYS A 438 -27.94 -24.00 34.90
CA LYS A 438 -28.19 -23.53 33.53
C LYS A 438 -27.49 -22.20 33.24
N TRP A 439 -27.57 -21.24 34.15
CA TRP A 439 -26.95 -19.92 34.00
C TRP A 439 -25.43 -20.00 34.12
N GLN A 440 -24.88 -20.89 34.94
CA GLN A 440 -23.43 -21.10 35.04
C GLN A 440 -22.83 -21.58 33.70
N ILE A 441 -23.52 -22.49 33.00
CA ILE A 441 -23.09 -22.99 31.67
C ILE A 441 -23.34 -21.96 30.56
N CYS A 442 -24.46 -21.24 30.60
CA CYS A 442 -24.81 -20.28 29.56
C CYS A 442 -24.02 -18.96 29.65
N THR A 443 -23.58 -18.54 30.84
CA THR A 443 -22.86 -17.28 31.07
C THR A 443 -21.65 -17.07 30.13
N PRO A 444 -20.70 -18.01 29.99
CA PRO A 444 -19.55 -17.80 29.11
C PRO A 444 -19.94 -17.62 27.65
N VAL A 445 -20.95 -18.36 27.17
CA VAL A 445 -21.48 -18.22 25.80
C VAL A 445 -22.14 -16.86 25.60
N LEU A 446 -22.96 -16.43 26.55
CA LEU A 446 -23.64 -15.14 26.51
C LEU A 446 -22.64 -13.98 26.51
N VAL A 447 -21.60 -14.03 27.35
CA VAL A 447 -20.56 -13.00 27.41
C VAL A 447 -19.77 -12.94 26.09
N MET A 448 -19.41 -14.09 25.52
CA MET A 448 -18.70 -14.16 24.24
C MET A 448 -19.53 -13.65 23.05
N LEU A 449 -20.86 -13.71 23.12
CA LEU A 449 -21.76 -13.16 22.09
C LEU A 449 -22.10 -11.67 22.32
N ALA A 450 -22.30 -11.27 23.57
CA ALA A 450 -22.71 -9.91 23.93
C ALA A 450 -21.56 -8.90 23.81
N LEU A 451 -20.35 -9.24 24.24
CA LEU A 451 -19.21 -8.32 24.22
C LEU A 451 -18.84 -7.81 22.83
N PRO A 452 -18.80 -8.65 21.76
CA PRO A 452 -18.59 -8.15 20.40
C PRO A 452 -19.67 -7.15 19.94
N LEU A 453 -20.93 -7.35 20.31
CA LEU A 453 -22.02 -6.44 19.95
C LEU A 453 -21.88 -5.09 20.66
N VAL A 454 -21.53 -5.12 21.96
CA VAL A 454 -21.27 -3.92 22.76
C VAL A 454 -20.01 -3.18 22.25
N ALA A 455 -18.97 -3.92 21.87
CA ALA A 455 -17.77 -3.33 21.28
C ALA A 455 -18.06 -2.69 19.91
N TYR A 456 -18.87 -3.34 19.08
CA TYR A 456 -19.30 -2.79 17.79
C TYR A 456 -20.16 -1.53 17.97
N ALA A 457 -21.07 -1.53 18.94
CA ALA A 457 -21.86 -0.37 19.34
C ALA A 457 -20.97 0.81 19.76
N ALA A 458 -20.02 0.56 20.67
CA ALA A 458 -19.07 1.58 21.14
C ALA A 458 -18.23 2.16 20.00
N LEU A 459 -17.79 1.29 19.09
CA LEU A 459 -16.99 1.69 17.93
C LEU A 459 -17.81 2.52 16.93
N LYS A 460 -19.07 2.13 16.67
CA LYS A 460 -20.01 2.88 15.83
C LYS A 460 -20.40 4.23 16.41
N PHE A 461 -20.60 4.29 17.72
CA PHE A 461 -20.85 5.53 18.43
C PHE A 461 -19.66 6.48 18.33
N GLY A 462 -18.43 5.96 18.51
CA GLY A 462 -17.21 6.75 18.33
C GLY A 462 -17.05 7.31 16.91
N GLU A 463 -17.46 6.56 15.88
CA GLU A 463 -17.50 7.06 14.49
C GLU A 463 -18.52 8.20 14.32
N ALA A 464 -19.78 7.96 14.72
CA ALA A 464 -20.86 8.91 14.54
C ALA A 464 -20.64 10.18 15.36
N GLY A 465 -20.15 10.06 16.60
CA GLY A 465 -19.86 11.20 17.46
C GLY A 465 -18.76 12.11 16.90
N VAL A 466 -17.72 11.54 16.26
CA VAL A 466 -16.65 12.34 15.63
C VAL A 466 -17.10 13.01 14.34
N ASP A 467 -18.01 12.39 13.58
CA ASP A 467 -18.58 12.98 12.37
C ASP A 467 -19.66 14.03 12.67
N VAL A 468 -20.32 13.97 13.83
CA VAL A 468 -21.30 14.96 14.30
C VAL A 468 -20.64 16.14 15.03
N MET A 469 -19.52 15.92 15.72
CA MET A 469 -18.74 17.00 16.37
C MET A 469 -17.94 17.88 15.39
N LYS A 470 -17.80 17.49 14.12
CA LYS A 470 -17.13 18.26 13.07
C LYS A 470 -18.14 18.90 12.13
#